data_AF-A0A369HJI8-F1
#
_entry.id   AF-A0A369HJI8-F1
#
_cell.length_a   1.000
_cell.length_b   1.000
_cell.length_c   1.000
_cell.angle_alpha   90.00
_cell.angle_beta   90.00
_cell.angle_gamma   90.00
#
_symmetry.space_group_name_H-M   'P 1'
#
loop_
_entity.id
_entity.type
_entity.pdbx_description
1 polymer ?
#
loop_
_entity_poly.entity_id
_entity_poly.type
_entity_poly.pdbx_seq_one_letter_code
_entity_poly.pdbx_strand_id
1 'polypeptide(L)'
;MAFTIPRFPDQASNSVVVNKINRLLGREKERLYVGLYVRGSSAKMPGGEDEYHWAFLAGPKQHPKSGSRHIMYHAKEKLVMSGNPPQLKPEWQYVNDSDRAAMLLVRLLVGKIVDKDRLEQIFRNVPLRTQDPDWNCVLWMQDAFGRVIRDGEAISTTVRNWHSVRNKAMWYVNQKKSAHRFDGQDSTIVFDPAKPATWDMLKNEEMNP
;
A
#
# COMPACT_ATOMS: atom_id res chain seq x y z
N MET A 1 -1.10 -55.57 7.81
CA MET A 1 -0.98 -54.66 8.98
C MET A 1 -0.69 -53.27 8.44
N ALA A 2 -1.64 -52.34 8.57
CA ALA A 2 -1.50 -50.96 8.08
C ALA A 2 -1.34 -50.04 9.28
N PHE A 3 -0.22 -49.30 9.33
CA PHE A 3 0.00 -48.25 10.31
C PHE A 3 -0.64 -46.95 9.80
N THR A 4 -1.66 -46.47 10.50
CA THR A 4 -2.26 -45.15 10.28
C THR A 4 -1.50 -44.10 11.08
N ILE A 5 -0.95 -43.10 10.40
CA ILE A 5 -0.39 -41.89 11.00
C ILE A 5 -1.56 -40.99 11.46
N PRO A 6 -1.54 -40.42 12.68
CA PRO A 6 -2.57 -39.47 13.08
C PRO A 6 -2.37 -38.15 12.32
N ARG A 7 -3.42 -37.72 11.62
CA ARG A 7 -3.53 -36.35 11.08
C ARG A 7 -3.55 -35.37 12.25
N PHE A 8 -2.64 -34.41 12.26
CA PHE A 8 -2.77 -33.19 13.07
C PHE A 8 -3.76 -32.23 12.39
N PRO A 9 -4.83 -31.78 13.07
CA PRO A 9 -5.46 -30.51 12.78
C PRO A 9 -4.98 -29.43 13.77
N ASP A 10 -5.33 -28.17 13.51
CA ASP A 10 -5.26 -27.02 14.45
C ASP A 10 -3.98 -26.17 14.59
N GLN A 11 -3.38 -25.75 13.48
CA GLN A 11 -2.62 -24.48 13.46
C GLN A 11 -3.43 -23.27 12.96
N ALA A 12 -4.50 -23.47 12.19
CA ALA A 12 -5.25 -22.35 11.60
C ALA A 12 -6.21 -21.66 12.60
N SER A 13 -6.92 -22.42 13.44
CA SER A 13 -7.92 -21.90 14.40
C SER A 13 -7.29 -21.04 15.50
N ASN A 14 -6.12 -21.45 15.99
CA ASN A 14 -5.35 -20.71 17.00
C ASN A 14 -4.90 -19.33 16.50
N SER A 15 -4.56 -19.18 15.22
CA SER A 15 -4.10 -17.89 14.67
C SER A 15 -5.21 -16.82 14.67
N VAL A 16 -6.46 -17.20 14.40
CA VAL A 16 -7.58 -16.25 14.33
C VAL A 16 -7.95 -15.74 15.72
N VAL A 17 -7.95 -16.62 16.73
CA VAL A 17 -8.22 -16.26 18.13
C VAL A 17 -7.09 -15.40 18.69
N VAL A 18 -5.83 -15.76 18.42
CA VAL A 18 -4.64 -14.98 18.83
C VAL A 18 -4.65 -13.59 18.19
N ASN A 19 -5.02 -13.46 16.91
CA ASN A 19 -5.11 -12.16 16.24
C ASN A 19 -6.23 -11.28 16.81
N LYS A 20 -7.39 -11.86 17.14
CA LYS A 20 -8.47 -11.13 17.84
C LYS A 20 -8.00 -10.65 19.21
N ILE A 21 -7.34 -11.50 20.00
CA ILE A 21 -6.81 -11.15 21.32
C ILE A 21 -5.72 -10.08 21.19
N ASN A 22 -4.80 -10.19 20.24
CA ASN A 22 -3.75 -9.19 20.03
C ASN A 22 -4.32 -7.85 19.55
N ARG A 23 -5.41 -7.84 18.75
CA ARG A 23 -6.14 -6.63 18.39
C ARG A 23 -6.82 -6.00 19.62
N LEU A 24 -7.50 -6.81 20.44
CA LEU A 24 -8.14 -6.39 21.69
C LEU A 24 -7.13 -5.86 22.74
N LEU A 25 -5.94 -6.45 22.80
CA LEU A 25 -4.86 -6.04 23.72
C LEU A 25 -3.97 -4.91 23.16
N GLY A 26 -4.30 -4.33 21.99
CA GLY A 26 -3.49 -3.29 21.35
C GLY A 26 -2.07 -3.73 20.94
N ARG A 27 -1.85 -5.04 20.83
CA ARG A 27 -0.57 -5.66 20.48
C ARG A 27 -0.33 -5.73 18.97
N GLU A 28 -1.40 -5.78 18.16
CA GLU A 28 -1.31 -5.61 16.71
C GLU A 28 -1.25 -4.11 16.37
N LYS A 29 -0.02 -3.59 16.32
CA LYS A 29 0.22 -2.19 15.97
C LYS A 29 0.11 -2.03 14.44
N GLU A 30 -1.07 -1.64 13.96
CA GLU A 30 -1.29 -1.34 12.55
C GLU A 30 -0.53 -0.09 12.09
N ARG A 31 -0.12 -0.10 10.82
CA ARG A 31 0.77 0.87 10.21
C ARG A 31 0.18 1.30 8.88
N LEU A 32 0.27 2.60 8.61
CA LEU A 32 -0.07 3.17 7.33
C LEU A 32 1.22 3.34 6.52
N TYR A 33 1.27 2.71 5.37
CA TYR A 33 2.36 2.87 4.41
C TYR A 33 1.88 3.53 3.12
N VAL A 34 2.81 4.15 2.39
CA VAL A 34 2.66 4.45 0.97
C VAL A 34 3.45 3.41 0.17
N GLY A 35 2.80 2.75 -0.79
CA GLY A 35 3.42 1.78 -1.69
C GLY A 35 3.55 2.29 -3.12
N LEU A 36 4.67 1.99 -3.77
CA LEU A 36 4.89 2.19 -5.20
C LEU A 36 4.90 0.85 -5.92
N TYR A 37 4.00 0.71 -6.89
CA TYR A 37 3.82 -0.50 -7.67
C TYR A 37 4.27 -0.29 -9.12
N VAL A 38 4.70 -1.38 -9.76
CA VAL A 38 4.97 -1.41 -11.20
C VAL A 38 3.72 -0.95 -11.96
N ARG A 39 3.93 -0.06 -12.94
CA ARG A 39 2.91 0.40 -13.89
C ARG A 39 3.51 0.41 -15.30
N GLY A 40 2.72 0.00 -16.28
CA GLY A 40 3.19 -0.18 -17.67
C GLY A 40 2.98 1.02 -18.59
N SER A 41 2.75 2.23 -18.06
CA SER A 41 2.46 3.43 -18.86
C SER A 41 3.58 4.46 -18.74
N SER A 42 3.83 5.21 -19.82
CA SER A 42 4.73 6.37 -19.79
C SER A 42 4.24 7.41 -18.79
N ALA A 43 5.17 7.94 -17.99
CA ALA A 43 4.89 9.02 -17.06
C ALA A 43 4.49 10.30 -17.80
N LYS A 44 3.51 11.02 -17.24
CA LYS A 44 3.06 12.33 -17.72
C LYS A 44 3.34 13.44 -16.71
N MET A 45 3.48 13.11 -15.43
CA MET A 45 3.81 14.07 -14.39
C MET A 45 5.27 14.53 -14.52
N PRO A 46 5.58 15.83 -14.29
CA PRO A 46 6.93 16.37 -14.47
C PRO A 46 8.03 15.68 -13.65
N GLY A 47 7.68 15.17 -12.46
CA GLY A 47 8.62 14.44 -11.59
C GLY A 47 8.67 12.94 -11.84
N GLY A 48 7.97 12.45 -12.86
CA GLY A 48 7.84 11.02 -13.16
C GLY A 48 7.03 10.25 -12.12
N GLU A 49 6.28 10.93 -11.24
CA GLU A 49 5.60 10.26 -10.13
C GLU A 49 4.60 9.22 -10.62
N ASP A 50 3.91 9.50 -11.72
CA ASP A 50 2.92 8.61 -12.32
C ASP A 50 3.53 7.48 -13.19
N GLU A 51 4.87 7.33 -13.24
CA GLU A 51 5.56 6.11 -13.71
C GLU A 51 5.17 4.90 -12.85
N TYR A 52 4.76 5.14 -11.61
CA TYR A 52 4.33 4.12 -10.66
C TYR A 52 2.83 4.19 -10.42
N HIS A 53 2.25 3.06 -10.01
CA HIS A 53 0.94 3.05 -9.38
C HIS A 53 1.09 3.28 -7.88
N TRP A 54 0.41 4.29 -7.34
CA TRP A 54 0.49 4.66 -5.92
C TRP A 54 -0.72 4.13 -5.15
N ALA A 55 -0.46 3.64 -3.94
CA ALA A 55 -1.50 3.21 -3.02
C ALA A 55 -1.11 3.43 -1.56
N PHE A 56 -2.09 3.55 -0.69
CA PHE A 56 -1.89 3.35 0.74
C PHE A 56 -1.98 1.87 1.08
N LEU A 57 -1.19 1.43 2.05
CA LEU A 57 -1.25 0.08 2.61
C LEU A 57 -1.51 0.18 4.11
N ALA A 58 -2.60 -0.40 4.59
CA ALA A 58 -2.82 -0.62 6.01
C ALA A 58 -2.55 -2.07 6.38
N GLY A 59 -1.71 -2.31 7.38
CA GLY A 59 -1.44 -3.66 7.84
C GLY A 59 -0.56 -3.70 9.09
N PRO A 60 -0.22 -4.90 9.58
CA PRO A 60 0.53 -5.07 10.81
C PRO A 60 1.97 -4.54 10.68
N LYS A 61 2.52 -4.02 11.79
CA LYS A 61 3.93 -3.56 11.87
C LYS A 61 4.93 -4.64 11.43
N GLN A 62 4.69 -5.88 11.81
CA GLN A 62 5.53 -7.02 11.44
C GLN A 62 4.84 -7.79 10.33
N HIS A 63 5.59 -8.12 9.28
CA HIS A 63 5.08 -9.00 8.25
C HIS A 63 4.80 -10.39 8.83
N PRO A 64 3.59 -10.95 8.63
CA PRO A 64 3.32 -12.32 9.02
C PRO A 64 4.24 -13.28 8.26
N LYS A 65 4.67 -14.37 8.91
CA LYS A 65 5.45 -15.45 8.26
C LYS A 65 4.72 -16.13 7.08
N SER A 66 3.41 -15.92 6.93
CA SER A 66 2.58 -16.55 5.88
C SER A 66 2.09 -15.58 4.79
N GLY A 67 2.83 -14.51 4.51
CA GLY A 67 2.46 -13.53 3.49
C GLY A 67 1.70 -12.33 4.05
N SER A 68 1.82 -11.22 3.33
CA SER A 68 1.25 -9.91 3.63
C SER A 68 -0.28 -9.93 3.49
N ARG A 69 -1.00 -9.41 4.50
CA ARG A 69 -2.45 -9.10 4.46
C ARG A 69 -2.66 -7.59 4.53
N HIS A 70 -1.90 -6.81 3.76
CA HIS A 70 -2.16 -5.37 3.74
C HIS A 70 -3.45 -5.12 2.94
N ILE A 71 -4.27 -4.21 3.44
CA ILE A 71 -5.36 -3.64 2.64
C ILE A 71 -4.75 -2.52 1.80
N MET A 72 -4.88 -2.63 0.50
CA MET A 72 -4.46 -1.62 -0.46
C MET A 72 -5.61 -0.67 -0.75
N TYR A 73 -5.44 0.62 -0.46
CA TYR A 73 -6.39 1.67 -0.81
C TYR A 73 -5.82 2.51 -1.94
N HIS A 74 -6.54 2.56 -3.05
CA HIS A 74 -6.08 3.26 -4.24
C HIS A 74 -7.23 3.76 -5.11
N ALA A 75 -6.93 4.75 -5.94
CA ALA A 75 -7.76 5.08 -7.09
C ALA A 75 -7.17 4.44 -8.35
N LYS A 76 -8.02 3.80 -9.15
CA LYS A 76 -7.62 3.22 -10.44
C LYS A 76 -8.64 3.54 -11.52
N GLU A 77 -8.15 3.63 -12.76
CA GLU A 77 -8.99 3.76 -13.94
C GLU A 77 -9.63 2.40 -14.25
N LYS A 78 -10.90 2.44 -14.66
CA LYS A 78 -11.66 1.30 -15.13
C LYS A 78 -12.37 1.71 -16.41
N LEU A 79 -12.29 0.86 -17.43
CA LEU A 79 -13.14 1.03 -18.61
C LEU A 79 -14.56 0.64 -18.24
N VAL A 80 -15.49 1.57 -18.43
CA VAL A 80 -16.92 1.33 -18.27
C VAL A 80 -17.65 1.61 -19.57
N MET A 81 -18.78 0.97 -19.76
CA MET A 81 -19.63 1.17 -20.93
C MET A 81 -20.72 2.17 -20.55
N SER A 82 -20.69 3.37 -21.13
CA SER A 82 -21.62 4.45 -20.80
C SER A 82 -22.03 5.29 -22.02
N GLY A 83 -23.16 6.00 -21.93
CA GLY A 83 -23.72 6.79 -23.02
C GLY A 83 -24.77 6.06 -23.87
N ASN A 84 -25.36 6.79 -24.83
CA ASN A 84 -26.27 6.24 -25.85
C ASN A 84 -25.91 6.84 -27.23
N PRO A 85 -25.36 6.05 -28.17
CA PRO A 85 -25.05 4.61 -28.05
C PRO A 85 -23.93 4.32 -27.03
N PRO A 86 -23.85 3.10 -26.48
CA PRO A 86 -22.84 2.74 -25.47
C PRO A 86 -21.41 2.88 -26.03
N GLN A 87 -20.54 3.58 -25.31
CA GLN A 87 -19.13 3.73 -25.63
C GLN A 87 -18.27 3.34 -24.42
N LEU A 88 -17.09 2.77 -24.67
CA LEU A 88 -16.10 2.54 -23.63
C LEU A 88 -15.50 3.89 -23.22
N LYS A 89 -15.62 4.22 -21.93
CA LYS A 89 -15.01 5.41 -21.35
C LYS A 89 -14.19 5.03 -20.13
N PRO A 90 -13.01 5.65 -19.95
CA PRO A 90 -12.30 5.54 -18.69
C PRO A 90 -13.05 6.27 -17.59
N GLU A 91 -13.26 5.60 -16.47
CA GLU A 91 -13.75 6.20 -15.24
C GLU A 91 -12.85 5.81 -14.07
N TRP A 92 -12.60 6.77 -13.19
CA TRP A 92 -11.84 6.54 -11.98
C TRP A 92 -12.74 5.95 -10.89
N GLN A 93 -12.21 4.98 -10.17
CA GLN A 93 -12.87 4.36 -9.02
C GLN A 93 -11.90 4.25 -7.84
N TYR A 94 -12.44 4.47 -6.64
CA TYR A 94 -11.79 4.08 -5.40
C TYR A 94 -11.96 2.58 -5.17
N VAL A 95 -10.89 1.91 -4.74
CA VAL A 95 -10.89 0.47 -4.44
C VAL A 95 -10.12 0.21 -3.15
N ASN A 96 -10.62 -0.76 -2.38
CA ASN A 96 -9.88 -1.41 -1.29
C ASN A 96 -9.80 -2.92 -1.54
N ASP A 97 -8.62 -3.43 -1.87
CA ASP A 97 -8.40 -4.86 -2.12
C ASP A 97 -7.15 -5.37 -1.40
N SER A 98 -6.82 -6.65 -1.57
CA SER A 98 -5.58 -7.21 -1.02
C SER A 98 -4.37 -6.68 -1.78
N ASP A 99 -3.28 -6.44 -1.07
CA ASP A 99 -2.07 -5.91 -1.70
C ASP A 99 -1.47 -6.86 -2.75
N ARG A 100 -0.88 -6.26 -3.78
CA ARG A 100 -0.25 -6.99 -4.89
C ARG A 100 1.24 -7.14 -4.64
N ALA A 101 1.61 -7.94 -3.65
CA ALA A 101 2.99 -8.06 -3.16
C ALA A 101 4.03 -8.26 -4.28
N ALA A 102 3.72 -9.08 -5.30
CA ALA A 102 4.62 -9.33 -6.44
C ALA A 102 4.92 -8.10 -7.31
N MET A 103 4.06 -7.07 -7.27
CA MET A 103 4.22 -5.83 -8.04
C MET A 103 4.73 -4.67 -7.18
N LEU A 104 4.89 -4.85 -5.87
CA LEU A 104 5.31 -3.81 -4.94
C LEU A 104 6.83 -3.61 -5.03
N LEU A 105 7.27 -2.42 -5.42
CA LEU A 105 8.68 -2.08 -5.55
C LEU A 105 9.27 -1.62 -4.21
N VAL A 106 8.64 -0.60 -3.62
CA VAL A 106 9.00 -0.04 -2.32
C VAL A 106 7.76 0.34 -1.53
N ARG A 107 7.90 0.41 -0.21
CA ARG A 107 6.91 1.04 0.67
C ARG A 107 7.54 1.93 1.73
N LEU A 108 6.79 2.90 2.21
CA LEU A 108 7.25 3.89 3.16
C LEU A 108 6.28 3.94 4.33
N LEU A 109 6.74 3.71 5.56
CA LEU A 109 5.93 3.88 6.76
C LEU A 109 5.72 5.38 6.99
N VAL A 110 4.47 5.83 6.95
CA VAL A 110 4.10 7.25 7.07
C VAL A 110 3.28 7.56 8.33
N GLY A 111 2.70 6.56 8.99
CA GLY A 111 1.92 6.76 10.21
C GLY A 111 1.57 5.49 10.96
N LYS A 112 1.11 5.63 12.21
CA LYS A 112 0.59 4.53 13.02
C LYS A 112 -0.93 4.63 13.06
N ILE A 113 -1.63 3.59 12.63
CA ILE A 113 -3.09 3.59 12.62
C ILE A 113 -3.58 3.40 14.05
N VAL A 114 -4.53 4.23 14.47
CA VAL A 114 -5.20 4.12 15.79
C VAL A 114 -6.69 3.89 15.65
N ASP A 115 -7.30 4.37 14.57
CA ASP A 115 -8.68 4.09 14.19
C ASP A 115 -8.75 3.75 12.70
N LYS A 116 -8.86 2.44 12.42
CA LYS A 116 -8.89 1.91 11.06
C LYS A 116 -10.21 2.20 10.36
N ASP A 117 -11.34 2.05 11.05
CA ASP A 117 -12.65 2.22 10.44
C ASP A 117 -12.82 3.69 10.00
N ARG A 118 -12.33 4.62 10.82
CA ARG A 118 -12.26 6.04 10.48
C ARG A 118 -11.33 6.31 9.29
N LEU A 119 -10.15 5.69 9.27
CA LEU A 119 -9.23 5.79 8.13
C LEU A 119 -9.90 5.35 6.82
N GLU A 120 -10.62 4.24 6.85
CA GLU A 120 -11.35 3.72 5.69
C GLU A 120 -12.48 4.65 5.25
N GLN A 121 -13.22 5.24 6.19
CA GLN A 121 -14.23 6.26 5.89
C GLN A 121 -13.62 7.50 5.23
N ILE A 122 -12.47 7.96 5.71
CA ILE A 122 -11.76 9.10 5.11
C ILE A 122 -11.42 8.79 3.65
N PHE A 123 -10.78 7.64 3.38
CA PHE A 123 -10.38 7.25 2.03
C PHE A 123 -11.56 7.03 1.09
N ARG A 124 -12.65 6.40 1.56
CA ARG A 124 -13.86 6.20 0.76
C ARG A 124 -14.52 7.51 0.35
N ASN A 125 -14.39 8.56 1.17
CA ASN A 125 -15.01 9.86 0.93
C ASN A 125 -14.11 10.87 0.19
N VAL A 126 -12.96 10.43 -0.32
CA VAL A 126 -12.10 11.27 -1.17
C VAL A 126 -12.78 11.44 -2.54
N PRO A 127 -13.09 12.67 -2.98
CA PRO A 127 -13.71 12.90 -4.27
C PRO A 127 -12.82 12.42 -5.43
N LEU A 128 -13.43 11.71 -6.38
CA LEU A 128 -12.80 11.33 -7.64
C LEU A 128 -13.10 12.43 -8.67
N ARG A 129 -12.06 12.96 -9.33
CA ARG A 129 -12.23 14.04 -10.31
C ARG A 129 -12.20 13.47 -11.72
N THR A 130 -13.23 12.70 -12.07
CA THR A 130 -13.30 11.97 -13.35
C THR A 130 -13.30 12.86 -14.60
N GLN A 131 -13.58 14.16 -14.44
CA GLN A 131 -13.59 15.14 -15.54
C GLN A 131 -12.24 15.86 -15.73
N ASP A 132 -11.28 15.66 -14.83
CA ASP A 132 -9.98 16.31 -14.87
C ASP A 132 -8.99 15.39 -15.63
N PRO A 133 -8.50 15.78 -16.82
CA PRO A 133 -7.64 14.94 -17.65
C PRO A 133 -6.25 14.69 -17.04
N ASP A 134 -5.83 15.54 -16.10
CA ASP A 134 -4.56 15.41 -15.39
C ASP A 134 -4.72 14.59 -14.10
N TRP A 135 -5.95 14.16 -13.79
CA TRP A 135 -6.23 13.40 -12.57
C TRP A 135 -5.66 11.99 -12.61
N ASN A 136 -5.03 11.58 -11.51
CA ASN A 136 -4.40 10.28 -11.39
C ASN A 136 -4.32 9.80 -9.92
N CYS A 137 -3.78 8.60 -9.72
CA CYS A 137 -3.62 8.01 -8.39
C CYS A 137 -2.73 8.84 -7.44
N VAL A 138 -1.75 9.59 -7.94
CA VAL A 138 -0.88 10.46 -7.13
C VAL A 138 -1.69 11.63 -6.56
N LEU A 139 -2.56 12.24 -7.37
CA LEU A 139 -3.44 13.32 -6.92
C LEU A 139 -4.51 12.82 -5.94
N TRP A 140 -5.05 11.62 -6.15
CA TRP A 140 -5.92 10.99 -5.15
C TRP A 140 -5.20 10.78 -3.81
N MET A 141 -3.97 10.27 -3.83
CA MET A 141 -3.15 10.06 -2.64
C MET A 141 -2.87 11.38 -1.90
N GLN A 142 -2.61 12.46 -2.65
CA GLN A 142 -2.44 13.81 -2.08
C GLN A 142 -3.68 14.27 -1.32
N ASP A 143 -4.85 14.19 -1.94
CA ASP A 143 -6.12 14.60 -1.34
C ASP A 143 -6.46 13.74 -0.11
N ALA A 144 -6.28 12.43 -0.25
CA ALA A 144 -6.50 11.45 0.80
C ALA A 144 -5.59 11.70 2.01
N PHE A 145 -4.28 11.86 1.78
CA PHE A 145 -3.34 12.15 2.87
C PHE A 145 -3.67 13.47 3.56
N GLY A 146 -3.98 14.51 2.79
CA GLY A 146 -4.39 15.81 3.33
C GLY A 146 -5.62 15.73 4.24
N ARG A 147 -6.58 14.85 3.90
CA ARG A 147 -7.76 14.58 4.74
C ARG A 147 -7.41 13.81 6.01
N VAL A 148 -6.54 12.80 5.92
CA VAL A 148 -6.07 12.05 7.09
C VAL A 148 -5.31 12.95 8.08
N ILE A 149 -4.46 13.85 7.58
CA ILE A 149 -3.73 14.79 8.45
C ILE A 149 -4.67 15.80 9.11
N ARG A 150 -5.68 16.28 8.38
CA ARG A 150 -6.69 17.22 8.91
C ARG A 150 -7.61 16.58 9.92
N ASP A 151 -7.94 15.31 9.72
CA ASP A 151 -8.73 14.51 10.64
C ASP A 151 -8.03 14.36 12.00
N GLY A 152 -6.74 14.04 11.99
CA GLY A 152 -5.91 14.00 13.20
C GLY A 152 -6.24 12.88 14.19
N GLU A 153 -7.24 12.04 13.91
CA GLU A 153 -7.77 11.04 14.84
C GLU A 153 -7.64 9.60 14.29
N ALA A 154 -7.58 9.41 12.97
CA ALA A 154 -7.37 8.09 12.36
C ALA A 154 -5.94 7.55 12.53
N ILE A 155 -4.95 8.44 12.54
CA ILE A 155 -3.53 8.07 12.66
C ILE A 155 -2.83 8.86 13.78
N SER A 156 -1.95 8.19 14.51
CA SER A 156 -1.00 8.80 15.45
C SER A 156 0.42 8.74 14.89
N THR A 157 1.32 9.60 15.41
CA THR A 157 2.73 9.70 14.98
C THR A 157 2.86 9.65 13.44
N THR A 158 2.61 10.77 12.77
CA THR A 158 2.55 10.83 11.30
C THR A 158 3.59 11.77 10.70
N VAL A 159 4.01 11.47 9.48
CA VAL A 159 4.63 12.47 8.61
C VAL A 159 3.61 13.57 8.34
N ARG A 160 4.04 14.84 8.39
CA ARG A 160 3.11 15.98 8.40
C ARG A 160 2.63 16.45 7.04
N ASN A 161 3.34 16.12 5.97
CA ASN A 161 3.06 16.70 4.65
C ASN A 161 3.27 15.71 3.51
N TRP A 162 2.38 15.78 2.53
CA TRP A 162 2.40 14.91 1.34
C TRP A 162 3.66 15.10 0.48
N HIS A 163 4.16 16.32 0.34
CA HIS A 163 5.34 16.62 -0.48
C HIS A 163 6.59 15.85 -0.02
N SER A 164 6.84 15.79 1.29
CA SER A 164 7.93 15.00 1.89
C SER A 164 7.73 13.52 1.64
N VAL A 165 6.50 13.00 1.76
CA VAL A 165 6.18 11.60 1.47
C VAL A 165 6.47 11.28 0.00
N ARG A 166 5.95 12.10 -0.92
CA ARG A 166 6.15 11.95 -2.37
C ARG A 166 7.63 11.97 -2.74
N ASN A 167 8.35 13.00 -2.31
CA ASN A 167 9.76 13.17 -2.61
C ASN A 167 10.61 12.02 -2.05
N LYS A 168 10.32 11.58 -0.82
CA LYS A 168 11.04 10.46 -0.21
C LYS A 168 10.75 9.14 -0.93
N ALA A 169 9.51 8.90 -1.35
CA ALA A 169 9.13 7.71 -2.11
C ALA A 169 9.87 7.64 -3.45
N MET A 170 9.85 8.74 -4.21
CA MET A 170 10.55 8.85 -5.50
C MET A 170 12.06 8.71 -5.35
N TRP A 171 12.66 9.37 -4.35
CA TRP A 171 14.07 9.18 -4.05
C TRP A 171 14.40 7.71 -3.72
N TYR A 172 13.61 7.08 -2.84
CA TYR A 172 13.91 5.73 -2.36
C TYR A 172 13.78 4.67 -3.44
N VAL A 173 12.73 4.74 -4.29
CA VAL A 173 12.62 3.81 -5.43
C VAL A 173 13.76 3.99 -6.42
N ASN A 174 14.22 5.23 -6.66
CA ASN A 174 15.37 5.49 -7.51
C ASN A 174 16.66 4.92 -6.91
N GLN A 175 16.87 5.03 -5.60
CA GLN A 175 17.99 4.36 -4.93
C GLN A 175 17.97 2.84 -5.12
N LYS A 176 16.78 2.22 -5.04
CA LYS A 176 16.63 0.76 -5.26
C LYS A 176 16.79 0.35 -6.72
N LYS A 177 16.37 1.20 -7.66
CA LYS A 177 16.66 1.04 -9.09
C LYS A 177 18.17 1.09 -9.35
N SER A 178 18.88 2.10 -8.83
CA SER A 178 20.34 2.23 -8.97
C SER A 178 21.12 1.10 -8.33
N ALA A 179 20.57 0.48 -7.29
CA ALA A 179 21.12 -0.72 -6.65
C ALA A 179 20.67 -2.02 -7.34
N HIS A 180 20.12 -1.96 -8.56
CA HIS A 180 19.73 -3.14 -9.35
C HIS A 180 18.76 -4.11 -8.65
N ARG A 181 17.95 -3.60 -7.71
CA ARG A 181 17.05 -4.45 -6.91
C ARG A 181 15.95 -5.11 -7.74
N PHE A 182 15.59 -4.51 -8.87
CA PHE A 182 14.39 -4.86 -9.63
C PHE A 182 14.68 -5.42 -11.02
N ASP A 183 15.92 -5.37 -11.49
CA ASP A 183 16.30 -5.73 -12.86
C ASP A 183 17.13 -7.02 -12.96
N GLY A 184 17.53 -7.58 -11.81
CA GLY A 184 18.32 -8.81 -11.75
C GLY A 184 19.76 -8.65 -12.24
N GLN A 185 20.25 -7.43 -12.43
CA GLN A 185 21.64 -7.18 -12.86
C GLN A 185 22.64 -7.41 -11.73
N ASP A 186 22.22 -7.24 -10.47
CA ASP A 186 23.02 -7.63 -9.30
C ASP A 186 22.61 -9.02 -8.82
N SER A 187 23.45 -10.02 -9.10
CA SER A 187 23.22 -11.41 -8.74
C SER A 187 23.25 -11.67 -7.23
N THR A 188 23.72 -10.72 -6.42
CA THR A 188 23.69 -10.81 -4.95
C THR A 188 22.34 -10.41 -4.37
N ILE A 189 21.47 -9.78 -5.17
CA ILE A 189 20.16 -9.31 -4.76
C ILE A 189 19.08 -10.21 -5.37
N VAL A 190 18.40 -10.97 -4.52
CA VAL A 190 17.21 -11.73 -4.90
C VAL A 190 15.97 -10.90 -4.55
N PHE A 191 15.17 -10.55 -5.57
CA PHE A 191 13.87 -9.93 -5.33
C PHE A 191 12.94 -10.92 -4.62
N ASP A 192 12.52 -10.56 -3.41
CA ASP A 192 11.56 -11.33 -2.62
C ASP A 192 10.29 -10.48 -2.40
N PRO A 193 9.16 -10.83 -3.04
CA PRO A 193 7.87 -10.17 -2.84
C PRO A 193 7.39 -10.11 -1.38
N ALA A 194 7.82 -11.05 -0.53
CA ALA A 194 7.47 -11.07 0.88
C ALA A 194 8.31 -10.07 1.70
N LYS A 195 9.39 -9.55 1.12
CA LYS A 195 10.35 -8.63 1.76
C LYS A 195 10.49 -7.34 0.95
N PRO A 196 9.41 -6.55 0.80
CA PRO A 196 9.47 -5.29 0.08
C PRO A 196 10.46 -4.34 0.76
N ALA A 197 11.25 -3.63 -0.06
CA ALA A 197 12.12 -2.55 0.41
C ALA A 197 11.26 -1.52 1.16
N THR A 198 11.58 -1.29 2.44
CA THR A 198 10.75 -0.51 3.35
C THR A 198 11.55 0.62 3.98
N TRP A 199 11.08 1.86 3.84
CA TRP A 199 11.65 3.01 4.55
C TRP A 199 10.75 3.42 5.72
N ASP A 200 11.32 3.59 6.92
CA ASP A 200 10.62 4.18 8.06
C ASP A 200 10.75 5.71 8.02
N MET A 201 9.72 6.43 7.55
CA MET A 201 9.78 7.90 7.54
C MET A 201 9.61 8.52 8.93
N LEU A 202 9.14 7.77 9.92
CA LEU A 202 8.99 8.26 11.29
C LEU A 202 10.33 8.32 12.01
N LYS A 203 11.26 7.45 11.62
CA LYS A 203 12.65 7.42 12.12
C LYS A 203 13.68 7.91 11.12
N ASN A 204 13.28 8.06 9.86
CA ASN A 204 14.14 8.39 8.74
C ASN A 204 15.28 7.38 8.51
N GLU A 205 14.94 6.08 8.53
CA GLU A 205 15.88 4.97 8.31
C GLU A 205 15.27 3.90 7.39
N GLU A 206 16.12 3.13 6.71
CA GLU A 206 15.66 1.93 6.02
C GLU A 206 15.39 0.81 7.03
N MET A 207 14.26 0.11 6.87
CA MET A 207 13.93 -1.06 7.68
C MET A 207 14.56 -2.30 7.05
N ASN A 208 15.30 -3.05 7.85
CA ASN A 208 15.73 -4.39 7.47
C ASN A 208 14.50 -5.30 7.33
N PRO A 209 14.32 -5.98 6.18
CA PRO A 209 13.21 -6.91 5.96
C PRO A 209 13.20 -8.11 6.92
#